data_AF-A0A7V2MVJ6-F1
#
_entry.id   AF-A0A7V2MVJ6-F1
#
_cell.length_a   1.000
_cell.length_b   1.000
_cell.length_c   1.000
_cell.angle_alpha   90.00
_cell.angle_beta   90.00
_cell.angle_gamma   90.00
#
_symmetry.space_group_name_H-M   'P 1'
#
loop_
_entity.id
_entity.type
_entity.pdbx_description
1 polymer ?
#
loop_
_entity_poly.entity_id
_entity_poly.type
_entity_poly.pdbx_seq_one_letter_code
_entity_poly.pdbx_strand_id
1 'polypeptide(L)'
;MVAPWCWELLEPYLRRRLQARGVARPSRAELLGELAHVWPELTVTIGVQAPWAGTIRFKWLARLQGAEMTPFLEDPEGWIRARFGGGKFKVNLHHGLHFVATKNVKPEGEARWLDAPELVLD
;
A
#
# COMPACT_ATOMS: atom_id res chain seq x y z
N MET A 1 9.93 12.80 0.56
CA MET A 1 8.67 13.47 0.94
C MET A 1 7.54 12.47 0.66
N VAL A 2 6.60 12.24 1.59
CA VAL A 2 5.51 11.26 1.35
C VAL A 2 4.47 11.88 0.42
N ALA A 3 4.02 11.12 -0.58
CA ALA A 3 3.00 11.57 -1.52
C ALA A 3 1.69 11.95 -0.80
N PRO A 4 0.96 13.01 -1.21
CA PRO A 4 -0.24 13.48 -0.52
C PRO A 4 -1.29 12.39 -0.28
N TRP A 5 -1.57 11.57 -1.29
CA TRP A 5 -2.53 10.47 -1.17
C TRP A 5 -2.11 9.41 -0.13
N CYS A 6 -0.80 9.19 0.04
CA CYS A 6 -0.28 8.23 1.01
C CYS A 6 -0.41 8.81 2.43
N TRP A 7 -0.18 10.11 2.58
CA TRP A 7 -0.42 10.80 3.85
C TRP A 7 -1.89 10.71 4.29
N GLU A 8 -2.84 10.93 3.38
CA GLU A 8 -4.29 10.81 3.68
C GLU A 8 -4.68 9.44 4.24
N LEU A 9 -3.99 8.37 3.79
CA LEU A 9 -4.22 7.01 4.29
C LEU A 9 -3.52 6.74 5.62
N LEU A 10 -2.32 7.29 5.83
CA LEU A 10 -1.49 7.03 7.01
C LEU A 10 -1.88 7.92 8.20
N GLU A 11 -2.26 9.18 7.99
CA GLU A 11 -2.52 10.13 9.08
C GLU A 11 -3.55 9.61 10.12
N PRO A 12 -4.71 9.04 9.72
CA PRO A 12 -5.68 8.51 10.69
C PRO A 12 -5.13 7.36 11.54
N TYR A 13 -4.20 6.58 11.00
CA TYR A 13 -3.53 5.51 11.73
C TYR A 13 -2.50 6.06 12.73
N LEU A 14 -1.64 6.96 12.29
CA LEU A 14 -0.62 7.61 13.13
C LEU A 14 -1.27 8.37 14.30
N ARG A 15 -2.34 9.12 14.01
CA ARG A 15 -3.11 9.86 15.03
C ARG A 15 -3.67 8.92 16.10
N ARG A 16 -4.25 7.78 15.70
CA ARG A 16 -4.78 6.77 16.63
C ARG A 16 -3.69 6.15 17.50
N ARG A 17 -2.51 5.86 16.94
CA ARG A 17 -1.37 5.35 17.73
C ARG A 17 -0.91 6.34 18.79
N LEU A 18 -0.76 7.61 18.43
CA LEU A 18 -0.35 8.66 19.38
C LEU A 18 -1.41 8.90 20.45
N GLN A 19 -2.70 8.90 20.08
CA GLN A 19 -3.80 9.00 21.04
C GLN A 19 -3.84 7.82 22.01
N ALA A 20 -3.60 6.59 21.54
CA ALA A 20 -3.49 5.41 22.40
C ALA A 20 -2.31 5.48 23.40
N ARG A 21 -1.30 6.32 23.11
CA ARG A 21 -0.15 6.60 23.99
C ARG A 21 -0.34 7.86 24.85
N GLY A 22 -1.55 8.45 24.86
CA GLY A 22 -1.90 9.59 25.70
C GLY A 22 -1.78 10.97 25.04
N VAL A 23 -1.42 11.04 23.75
CA VAL A 23 -1.34 12.33 23.02
C VAL A 23 -2.71 12.69 22.45
N ALA A 24 -3.51 13.43 23.21
CA ALA A 24 -4.89 13.74 22.85
C ALA A 24 -5.05 14.50 21.52
N ARG A 25 -4.17 15.48 21.27
CA ARG A 25 -4.16 16.30 20.04
C ARG A 25 -2.76 16.33 19.42
N PRO A 26 -2.39 15.30 18.63
CA PRO A 26 -1.08 15.24 18.00
C PRO A 26 -0.85 16.42 17.07
N SER A 27 0.27 17.11 17.26
CA SER A 27 0.82 18.11 16.36
C SER A 27 1.36 17.48 15.08
N ARG A 28 1.59 18.30 14.05
CA ARG A 28 2.20 17.84 12.79
C ARG A 28 3.61 17.27 13.00
N ALA A 29 4.40 17.86 13.90
CA ALA A 29 5.73 17.37 14.22
C ALA A 29 5.69 15.97 14.85
N GLU A 30 4.77 15.73 15.79
CA GLU A 30 4.59 14.40 16.40
C GLU A 30 4.11 13.36 15.39
N LEU A 31 3.19 13.72 14.49
CA LEU A 31 2.75 12.81 13.42
C LEU A 31 3.89 12.46 12.46
N LEU A 32 4.75 13.42 12.10
CA LEU A 32 5.92 13.17 11.26
C LEU A 32 6.97 12.32 11.98
N GLY A 33 7.18 12.54 13.27
CA GLY A 33 8.05 11.71 14.10
C GLY A 33 7.54 10.26 14.20
N GLU A 34 6.23 10.10 14.41
CA GLU A 34 5.60 8.78 14.44
C GLU A 34 5.66 8.09 13.07
N LEU A 35 5.48 8.84 11.97
CA LEU A 35 5.67 8.34 10.63
C LEU A 35 7.10 7.80 10.43
N ALA A 36 8.11 8.57 10.83
CA ALA A 36 9.51 8.14 10.73
C ALA A 36 9.78 6.87 11.53
N HIS A 37 9.10 6.69 12.66
CA HIS A 37 9.19 5.49 13.48
C HIS A 37 8.52 4.26 12.83
N VAL A 38 7.33 4.40 12.21
CA VAL A 38 6.66 3.26 11.54
C VAL A 38 7.22 2.92 10.18
N TRP A 39 7.87 3.88 9.52
CA TRP A 39 8.28 3.76 8.12
C TRP A 39 9.10 2.50 7.80
N PRO A 40 10.09 2.08 8.63
CA PRO A 40 10.89 0.88 8.37
C PRO A 40 10.07 -0.42 8.38
N GLU A 41 8.98 -0.46 9.15
CA GLU A 41 8.10 -1.61 9.32
C GLU A 41 6.84 -1.55 8.45
N LEU A 42 6.67 -0.44 7.71
CA LEU A 42 5.55 -0.25 6.81
C LEU A 42 5.78 -1.08 5.54
N THR A 43 4.76 -1.83 5.15
CA THR A 43 4.78 -2.65 3.93
C THR A 43 3.58 -2.35 3.05
N VAL A 44 3.80 -2.45 1.74
CA VAL A 44 2.77 -2.35 0.72
C VAL A 44 2.65 -3.71 0.03
N THR A 45 1.48 -4.33 0.10
CA THR A 45 1.15 -5.55 -0.66
C THR A 45 0.23 -5.20 -1.82
N ILE A 46 0.59 -5.63 -3.03
CA ILE A 46 -0.12 -5.33 -4.27
C ILE A 46 -0.70 -6.65 -4.81
N GLY A 47 -2.02 -6.67 -5.02
CA GLY A 47 -2.71 -7.81 -5.63
C GLY A 47 -3.70 -7.36 -6.70
N VAL A 48 -3.92 -8.21 -7.70
CA VAL A 48 -4.88 -7.98 -8.78
C VAL A 48 -6.11 -8.85 -8.60
N GLN A 49 -7.29 -8.29 -8.88
CA GLN A 49 -8.54 -9.03 -8.95
C GLN A 49 -8.54 -9.90 -10.21
N ALA A 50 -8.42 -11.21 -10.03
CA ALA A 50 -8.46 -12.20 -11.10
C ALA A 50 -9.81 -12.96 -11.06
N PRO A 51 -10.49 -13.13 -12.21
CA PRO A 51 -11.64 -14.03 -12.29
C PRO A 51 -11.25 -15.45 -11.89
N TRP A 52 -12.09 -16.11 -11.09
CA TRP A 52 -11.86 -17.48 -10.63
C TRP A 52 -13.18 -18.19 -10.38
N ALA A 53 -13.49 -19.22 -11.16
CA ALA A 53 -14.66 -20.10 -10.95
C ALA A 53 -15.97 -19.35 -10.66
N GLY A 54 -16.27 -18.28 -11.42
CA GLY A 54 -17.48 -17.46 -11.22
C GLY A 54 -17.42 -16.43 -10.09
N THR A 55 -16.28 -16.29 -9.41
CA THR A 55 -16.00 -15.28 -8.38
C THR A 55 -14.71 -14.51 -8.70
N ILE A 56 -14.25 -13.69 -7.75
CA ILE A 56 -12.99 -12.95 -7.79
C ILE A 56 -12.05 -13.53 -6.74
N ARG A 57 -10.81 -13.85 -7.16
CA ARG A 57 -9.68 -14.07 -6.24
C ARG A 57 -8.69 -12.91 -6.36
N PHE A 58 -7.89 -12.71 -5.33
CA PHE A 58 -6.72 -11.84 -5.43
C PHE A 58 -5.50 -12.70 -5.78
N LYS A 59 -4.85 -12.39 -6.89
CA LYS A 59 -3.50 -12.85 -7.19
C LYS A 59 -2.53 -11.82 -6.63
N TRP A 60 -1.77 -12.16 -5.60
CA TRP A 60 -0.76 -11.26 -5.02
C TRP A 60 0.46 -11.21 -5.93
N LEU A 61 1.03 -10.03 -6.15
CA LEU A 61 2.07 -9.83 -7.18
C LEU A 61 3.35 -9.22 -6.61
N ALA A 62 3.26 -8.39 -5.58
CA ALA A 62 4.42 -7.75 -4.99
C ALA A 62 4.18 -7.38 -3.54
N ARG A 63 5.26 -7.39 -2.76
CA ARG A 63 5.35 -6.77 -1.43
C ARG A 63 6.56 -5.86 -1.42
N LEU A 64 6.37 -4.61 -1.03
CA LEU A 64 7.41 -3.58 -0.93
C LEU A 64 7.55 -3.14 0.53
N GLN A 65 8.76 -2.72 0.93
CA GLN A 65 9.03 -2.21 2.27
C GLN A 65 10.06 -1.08 2.26
N GLY A 66 10.01 -0.23 3.28
CA GLY A 66 10.97 0.87 3.47
C GLY A 66 11.22 1.70 2.19
N ALA A 67 12.47 1.77 1.76
CA ALA A 67 12.88 2.58 0.61
C ALA A 67 12.31 2.10 -0.73
N GLU A 68 12.04 0.79 -0.89
CA GLU A 68 11.50 0.19 -2.12
C GLU A 68 10.10 0.70 -2.45
N MET A 69 9.37 1.19 -1.44
CA MET A 69 8.05 1.79 -1.63
C MET A 69 8.13 3.15 -2.32
N THR A 70 9.25 3.88 -2.25
CA THR A 70 9.32 5.28 -2.70
C THR A 70 8.88 5.46 -4.15
N PRO A 71 9.42 4.72 -5.14
CA PRO A 71 9.00 4.88 -6.53
C PRO A 71 7.53 4.50 -6.76
N PHE A 72 7.02 3.53 -5.99
CA PHE A 72 5.61 3.16 -6.04
C PHE A 72 4.72 4.25 -5.45
N LEU A 73 5.15 4.91 -4.38
CA LEU A 73 4.35 5.90 -3.69
C LEU A 73 4.20 7.21 -4.49
N GLU A 74 5.22 7.54 -5.28
CA GLU A 74 5.22 8.71 -6.17
C GLU A 74 4.20 8.57 -7.31
N ASP A 75 4.17 7.41 -7.98
CA ASP A 75 3.22 7.11 -9.05
C ASP A 75 2.73 5.65 -8.99
N PRO A 76 1.72 5.33 -8.17
CA PRO A 76 1.22 3.96 -8.04
C PRO A 76 0.69 3.39 -9.34
N GLU A 77 0.01 4.22 -10.13
CA GLU A 77 -0.64 3.77 -11.35
C GLU A 77 0.39 3.48 -12.44
N GLY A 78 1.33 4.39 -12.69
CA GLY A 78 2.42 4.16 -13.64
C GLY A 78 3.35 3.04 -13.19
N TRP A 79 3.66 2.94 -11.89
CA TRP A 79 4.49 1.85 -11.36
C TRP A 79 3.86 0.48 -11.60
N ILE A 80 2.55 0.34 -11.33
CA ILE A 80 1.80 -0.90 -11.58
C ILE A 80 1.70 -1.15 -13.07
N ARG A 81 1.28 -0.17 -13.88
CA ARG A 81 1.12 -0.31 -15.33
C ARG A 81 2.41 -0.78 -16.00
N ALA A 82 3.55 -0.20 -15.61
CA ALA A 82 4.85 -0.57 -16.18
C ALA A 82 5.24 -2.04 -15.92
N ARG A 83 4.84 -2.60 -14.79
CA ARG A 83 5.22 -3.97 -14.36
C ARG A 83 4.18 -5.04 -14.68
N PHE A 84 2.92 -4.69 -14.49
CA PHE A 84 1.80 -5.64 -14.47
C PHE A 84 0.71 -5.30 -15.50
N GLY A 85 0.84 -4.17 -16.20
CA GLY A 85 -0.13 -3.74 -17.20
C GLY A 85 -1.45 -3.28 -16.59
N GLY A 86 -2.54 -3.39 -17.36
CA GLY A 86 -3.87 -2.96 -16.95
C GLY A 86 -4.61 -3.98 -16.09
N GLY A 87 -5.54 -3.50 -15.27
CA GLY A 87 -6.33 -4.36 -14.38
C GLY A 87 -6.92 -3.64 -13.17
N LYS A 88 -7.59 -4.39 -12.29
CA LYS A 88 -8.15 -3.87 -11.03
C LYS A 88 -7.27 -4.32 -9.87
N PHE A 89 -6.42 -3.42 -9.38
CA PHE A 89 -5.46 -3.72 -8.33
C PHE A 89 -5.93 -3.20 -6.97
N LYS A 90 -5.59 -3.95 -5.94
CA LYS A 90 -5.73 -3.57 -4.53
C LYS A 90 -4.33 -3.46 -3.92
N VAL A 91 -4.08 -2.31 -3.31
CA VAL A 91 -2.85 -1.97 -2.63
C VAL A 91 -3.17 -1.89 -1.14
N ASN A 92 -2.53 -2.71 -0.33
CA ASN A 92 -2.75 -2.74 1.12
C ASN A 92 -1.50 -2.28 1.85
N LEU A 93 -1.65 -1.30 2.72
CA LEU A 93 -0.62 -0.85 3.64
C LEU A 93 -0.77 -1.60 4.95
N HIS A 94 0.34 -2.13 5.45
CA HIS A 94 0.43 -2.74 6.77
C HIS A 94 1.60 -2.14 7.56
N HIS A 95 1.48 -2.12 8.88
CA HIS A 95 2.57 -1.87 9.80
C HIS A 95 2.76 -3.16 10.63
N GLY A 96 3.80 -3.92 10.32
CA GLY A 96 3.91 -5.30 10.79
C GLY A 96 2.71 -6.15 10.36
N LEU A 97 2.00 -6.74 11.33
CA LEU A 97 0.77 -7.52 11.12
C LEU A 97 -0.50 -6.65 11.11
N HIS A 98 -0.39 -5.36 11.42
CA HIS A 98 -1.56 -4.48 11.51
C HIS A 98 -1.93 -3.92 10.14
N PHE A 99 -3.17 -4.16 9.72
CA PHE A 99 -3.75 -3.49 8.57
C PHE A 99 -3.88 -1.98 8.85
N VAL A 100 -3.40 -1.16 7.92
CA VAL A 100 -3.45 0.30 8.02
C VAL A 100 -4.52 0.86 7.08
N ALA A 101 -4.40 0.60 5.78
CA ALA A 101 -5.27 1.16 4.76
C ALA A 101 -5.23 0.37 3.45
N THR A 102 -6.23 0.59 2.60
CA THR A 102 -6.27 0.09 1.22
C THR A 102 -6.43 1.25 0.24
N LYS A 103 -5.77 1.14 -0.93
CA LYS A 103 -6.08 1.92 -2.13
C LYS A 103 -6.41 0.98 -3.29
N ASN A 104 -7.43 1.30 -4.06
CA ASN A 104 -7.69 0.65 -5.34
C ASN A 104 -7.01 1.44 -6.46
N VAL A 105 -6.34 0.75 -7.38
CA VAL A 105 -5.66 1.36 -8.54
C VAL A 105 -6.13 0.61 -9.78
N LYS A 106 -6.47 1.34 -10.85
CA LYS A 106 -7.05 0.76 -12.07
C LYS A 106 -6.30 1.28 -13.31
N PRO A 107 -5.02 0.92 -13.49
CA PRO A 107 -4.30 1.28 -14.70
C PRO A 107 -4.99 0.67 -15.91
N GLU A 108 -5.01 1.42 -17.01
CA GLU A 108 -5.44 0.94 -18.32
C GLU A 108 -4.32 0.16 -19.02
N GLY A 109 -4.71 -0.67 -19.99
CA GLY A 109 -3.79 -1.43 -20.85
C GLY A 109 -3.97 -2.95 -20.77
N GLU A 110 -3.07 -3.66 -21.44
CA GLU A 110 -3.04 -5.12 -21.50
C GLU A 110 -2.75 -5.75 -20.12
N ALA A 111 -3.42 -6.86 -19.80
CA ALA A 111 -3.31 -7.56 -18.52
C ALA A 111 -2.04 -8.41 -18.38
N ARG A 112 -0.86 -7.79 -18.34
CA ARG A 112 0.44 -8.49 -18.24
C ARG A 112 0.63 -9.29 -16.94
N TRP A 113 -0.16 -9.00 -15.91
CA TRP A 113 -0.18 -9.75 -14.65
C TRP A 113 -0.66 -11.19 -14.79
N LEU A 114 -1.27 -11.56 -15.92
CA LEU A 114 -1.66 -12.95 -16.19
C LEU A 114 -0.45 -13.89 -16.12
N ASP A 115 0.66 -13.48 -16.74
CA ASP A 115 1.90 -14.26 -16.83
C ASP A 115 2.87 -14.01 -15.67
N ALA A 116 2.62 -12.99 -14.85
CA ALA A 116 3.45 -12.69 -13.68
C ALA A 116 3.35 -13.83 -12.64
N PRO A 117 4.44 -14.19 -11.94
CA PRO A 117 4.37 -15.14 -10.84
C PRO A 117 3.47 -14.59 -9.72
N GLU A 118 2.74 -15.50 -9.06
CA GLU A 118 2.01 -15.15 -7.85
C GLU A 118 2.98 -15.11 -6.67
N LEU A 119 2.93 -14.02 -5.91
CA LEU A 119 3.67 -13.89 -4.65
C LEU A 119 3.05 -14.82 -3.62
N VAL A 120 3.83 -15.79 -3.16
CA VAL A 120 3.50 -16.59 -1.97
C VAL A 120 3.87 -15.75 -0.74
N LEU A 121 2.87 -15.44 0.07
CA LEU A 121 3.08 -14.78 1.36
C LEU A 121 3.14 -15.88 2.41
N ASP A 122 4.28 -16.00 3.09
CA ASP A 122 4.47 -16.89 4.24
C ASP A 122 3.69 -16.42 5.48
#